data_AF-A0A9P7FX41-F1
#
_entry.id   AF-A0A9P7FX41-F1
#
_cell.length_a   1.000
_cell.length_b   1.000
_cell.length_c   1.000
_cell.angle_alpha   90.00
_cell.angle_beta   90.00
_cell.angle_gamma   90.00
#
_symmetry.space_group_name_H-M   'P 1'
#
loop_
_entity.id
_entity.type
_entity.pdbx_description
1 polymer ?
#
loop_
_entity_poly.entity_id
_entity_poly.type
_entity_poly.pdbx_seq_one_letter_code
_entity_poly.pdbx_strand_id
1 'polypeptide(L)'
;MSGADLSSRLGIRRRENVAPKEVDSSKHSSHEETSTRQTKSEWKVPAFLQWIPTNAKYHKIKPVVRCTIAGWIALVLFVIPRVQQFLGQASFLILIASFLSPPSEPFLAVLEREVLIMFFASLSWSWCCLGITLADLARTYHNPSLSLLNVVHGDYIEAGPTVILGVFIFIGSSFFLFIKAHQGPGPYVFPYISLTTSVLFPFPYYKVGKAVVLPLVFHSAIALVTSILVFPSTISAHFTTCLEGVLSPLVAALELHQSTLTFPPHAPEFAETAALIGKTVGQSEAGLTALAAATRLMPSDLIYGRYAPGDFLAFQDLARRIAGRGNGMGVYFTIIDPTRQRFPVTPAPSVPGTPILSRSPTRQSPRPSRVPSRAMSPERDATDSPGSILRGRRGAASPARSLRSHSHNRQASHLNLHRHIHHNLLHHAFHYRGTTRSENVVGVFESQRYLNLEATRCKESLLTVQGWLGGLRRGRFAYLLKSKATQAKWAKQLAEHEKIRDELDVALRKFRQKERHRVLDMYRPAFDPKDELLAEHELPAHRYLFQAYVYQYHLIQFAGIVIEMVRPRRSD
;
A
#
# COMPACT_ATOMS: atom_id res chain seq x y z
N MET A 1 -59.37 68.03 -8.24
CA MET A 1 -60.27 67.54 -7.17
C MET A 1 -59.40 66.83 -6.12
N SER A 2 -59.82 66.85 -4.84
CA SER A 2 -59.04 66.42 -3.66
C SER A 2 -58.36 65.05 -3.78
N GLY A 3 -57.23 64.72 -3.12
CA GLY A 3 -56.41 65.47 -2.16
C GLY A 3 -56.33 64.79 -0.77
N ALA A 4 -55.10 64.43 -0.34
CA ALA A 4 -54.67 63.97 1.01
C ALA A 4 -55.26 62.62 1.51
N ASP A 5 -54.74 61.91 2.54
CA ASP A 5 -53.54 62.09 3.39
C ASP A 5 -53.03 60.74 4.02
N LEU A 6 -51.95 60.80 4.80
CA LEU A 6 -51.31 59.75 5.61
C LEU A 6 -52.21 59.11 6.70
N SER A 7 -51.86 57.89 7.14
CA SER A 7 -51.40 57.59 8.52
C SER A 7 -51.72 56.19 9.06
N SER A 8 -50.74 55.65 9.80
CA SER A 8 -50.69 54.40 10.56
C SER A 8 -51.73 54.22 11.70
N ARG A 9 -51.96 52.95 12.13
CA ARG A 9 -51.62 52.46 13.49
C ARG A 9 -51.81 50.94 13.71
N LEU A 10 -51.21 50.44 14.79
CA LEU A 10 -51.05 49.03 15.18
C LEU A 10 -52.31 48.37 15.76
N GLY A 11 -52.38 47.04 15.66
CA GLY A 11 -53.30 46.18 16.43
C GLY A 11 -52.69 44.81 16.76
N ILE A 12 -52.47 44.53 18.05
CA ILE A 12 -51.86 43.28 18.57
C ILE A 12 -52.96 42.34 19.09
N ARG A 13 -52.90 41.04 18.78
CA ARG A 13 -53.42 39.85 19.53
C ARG A 13 -53.59 38.66 18.57
N ARG A 14 -53.53 37.38 18.95
CA ARG A 14 -53.03 36.65 20.16
C ARG A 14 -52.82 35.19 19.71
N ARG A 15 -51.80 34.48 20.20
CA ARG A 15 -51.79 33.00 20.11
C ARG A 15 -52.83 32.42 21.06
N GLU A 16 -53.56 31.40 20.63
CA GLU A 16 -54.19 30.44 21.52
C GLU A 16 -54.01 29.02 20.97
N ASN A 17 -53.82 28.06 21.88
CA ASN A 17 -53.41 26.70 21.59
C ASN A 17 -54.62 25.81 21.37
N VAL A 18 -54.52 24.79 20.50
CA VAL A 18 -55.42 23.64 20.52
C VAL A 18 -54.57 22.37 20.67
N ALA A 19 -54.79 21.67 21.79
CA ALA A 19 -54.17 20.41 22.13
C ALA A 19 -54.97 19.22 21.52
N PRO A 20 -54.44 17.98 21.51
CA PRO A 20 -54.88 16.95 20.58
C PRO A 20 -56.13 16.19 21.03
N LYS A 21 -56.78 15.51 20.08
CA LYS A 21 -57.68 14.39 20.35
C LYS A 21 -57.14 13.12 19.69
N GLU A 22 -56.86 12.15 20.55
CA GLU A 22 -56.70 10.73 20.22
C GLU A 22 -58.08 10.04 20.37
N VAL A 23 -58.30 8.90 19.71
CA VAL A 23 -59.20 7.77 20.03
C VAL A 23 -59.54 6.95 18.77
N ASP A 24 -58.90 5.79 18.68
CA ASP A 24 -59.35 4.46 18.26
C ASP A 24 -60.29 4.16 17.06
N SER A 25 -59.67 3.42 16.13
CA SER A 25 -60.06 2.05 15.72
C SER A 25 -61.15 1.78 14.66
N SER A 26 -60.67 1.13 13.60
CA SER A 26 -61.33 0.05 12.84
C SER A 26 -62.61 0.32 12.03
N LYS A 27 -62.48 0.18 10.69
CA LYS A 27 -63.28 -0.78 9.91
C LYS A 27 -62.69 -1.05 8.52
N HIS A 28 -62.92 -2.27 8.03
CA HIS A 28 -62.53 -2.75 6.71
C HIS A 28 -63.09 -1.90 5.56
N SER A 29 -62.28 -1.68 4.53
CA SER A 29 -62.72 -1.93 3.15
C SER A 29 -61.52 -2.38 2.31
N SER A 30 -61.75 -3.39 1.49
CA SER A 30 -60.75 -4.04 0.63
C SER A 30 -60.72 -3.37 -0.74
N HIS A 31 -59.56 -2.89 -1.17
CA HIS A 31 -59.27 -2.66 -2.58
C HIS A 31 -58.03 -3.46 -3.00
N GLU A 32 -58.20 -4.19 -4.09
CA GLU A 32 -57.34 -5.28 -4.54
C GLU A 32 -56.37 -4.76 -5.61
N GLU A 33 -55.21 -4.25 -5.19
CA GLU A 33 -54.13 -3.93 -6.15
C GLU A 33 -53.35 -5.19 -6.52
N THR A 34 -53.50 -5.62 -7.78
CA THR A 34 -52.83 -6.80 -8.34
C THR A 34 -51.35 -6.55 -8.63
N SER A 35 -50.56 -6.31 -7.58
CA SER A 35 -49.11 -6.19 -7.68
C SER A 35 -48.48 -7.55 -7.97
N THR A 36 -47.99 -7.73 -9.21
CA THR A 36 -47.27 -8.93 -9.64
C THR A 36 -45.92 -9.04 -8.90
N ARG A 37 -45.97 -9.69 -7.73
CA ARG A 37 -44.85 -9.89 -6.83
C ARG A 37 -43.87 -10.91 -7.40
N GLN A 38 -42.96 -10.45 -8.28
CA GLN A 38 -41.83 -11.26 -8.75
C GLN A 38 -40.93 -11.63 -7.57
N THR A 39 -41.12 -12.84 -7.04
CA THR A 39 -40.25 -13.48 -6.06
C THR A 39 -38.92 -13.87 -6.73
N LYS A 40 -38.00 -12.91 -6.83
CA LYS A 40 -36.60 -13.21 -7.14
C LYS A 40 -36.03 -14.06 -6.01
N SER A 41 -35.89 -15.36 -6.25
CA SER A 41 -35.23 -16.28 -5.34
C SER A 41 -33.79 -15.84 -5.11
N GLU A 42 -33.44 -15.41 -3.90
CA GLU A 42 -32.04 -15.17 -3.53
C GLU A 42 -31.28 -16.50 -3.54
N TRP A 43 -30.64 -16.81 -4.66
CA TRP A 43 -29.73 -17.96 -4.75
C TRP A 43 -28.46 -17.63 -3.95
N LYS A 44 -28.47 -17.98 -2.66
CA LYS A 44 -27.35 -17.76 -1.76
C LYS A 44 -26.19 -18.68 -2.15
N VAL A 45 -25.24 -18.08 -2.87
CA VAL A 45 -23.99 -18.71 -3.29
C VAL A 45 -23.24 -19.25 -2.06
N PRO A 46 -22.78 -20.51 -2.06
CA PRO A 46 -22.03 -21.12 -0.95
C PRO A 46 -20.81 -20.27 -0.54
N ALA A 47 -20.42 -20.33 0.75
CA ALA A 47 -19.34 -19.52 1.31
C ALA A 47 -18.04 -19.56 0.48
N PHE A 48 -17.67 -20.73 -0.04
CA PHE A 48 -16.47 -20.93 -0.87
C PHE A 48 -16.54 -20.31 -2.28
N LEU A 49 -17.72 -19.84 -2.73
CA LEU A 49 -17.96 -19.21 -4.02
C LEU A 49 -18.36 -17.72 -3.92
N GLN A 50 -18.51 -17.16 -2.71
CA GLN A 50 -18.89 -15.75 -2.51
C GLN A 50 -17.89 -14.73 -3.11
N TRP A 51 -16.66 -15.16 -3.37
CA TRP A 51 -15.67 -14.36 -4.10
C TRP A 51 -16.03 -14.16 -5.58
N ILE A 52 -16.82 -15.05 -6.20
CA ILE A 52 -17.19 -15.00 -7.62
C ILE A 52 -18.04 -13.76 -7.94
N PRO A 53 -19.23 -13.53 -7.35
CA PRO A 53 -20.04 -12.36 -7.68
C PRO A 53 -19.31 -11.04 -7.39
N THR A 54 -18.51 -10.99 -6.33
CA THR A 54 -17.66 -9.85 -5.97
C THR A 54 -16.61 -9.52 -7.05
N ASN A 55 -16.15 -10.53 -7.80
CA ASN A 55 -15.14 -10.40 -8.86
C ASN A 55 -15.69 -10.49 -10.29
N ALA A 56 -16.97 -10.83 -10.48
CA ALA A 56 -17.66 -10.91 -11.77
C ALA A 56 -17.93 -9.56 -12.44
N LYS A 57 -17.09 -8.54 -12.18
CA LYS A 57 -17.15 -7.24 -12.84
C LYS A 57 -16.52 -7.34 -14.24
N TYR A 58 -17.18 -6.78 -15.25
CA TYR A 58 -16.76 -6.86 -16.67
C TYR A 58 -15.27 -6.53 -16.90
N HIS A 59 -14.69 -5.58 -16.17
CA HIS A 59 -13.27 -5.23 -16.28
C HIS A 59 -12.31 -6.31 -15.75
N LYS A 60 -12.71 -7.11 -14.75
CA LYS A 60 -11.91 -8.24 -14.22
C LYS A 60 -12.04 -9.50 -15.08
N ILE A 61 -13.17 -9.67 -15.78
CA ILE A 61 -13.42 -10.83 -16.65
C ILE A 61 -12.54 -10.78 -17.91
N LYS A 62 -12.23 -9.59 -18.46
CA LYS A 62 -11.37 -9.44 -19.66
C LYS A 62 -10.02 -10.15 -19.56
N PRO A 63 -9.16 -9.90 -18.55
CA PRO A 63 -7.90 -10.62 -18.43
C PRO A 63 -8.10 -12.12 -18.19
N VAL A 64 -9.15 -12.54 -17.46
CA VAL A 64 -9.47 -13.98 -17.29
C VAL A 64 -9.74 -14.63 -18.64
N VAL A 65 -10.62 -14.06 -19.47
CA VAL A 65 -10.93 -14.58 -20.82
C VAL A 65 -9.68 -14.65 -21.70
N ARG A 66 -8.83 -13.62 -21.68
CA ARG A 66 -7.54 -13.63 -22.40
C ARG A 66 -6.62 -14.76 -21.93
N CYS A 67 -6.47 -14.96 -20.61
CA CYS A 67 -5.68 -16.05 -20.06
C CYS A 67 -6.26 -17.43 -20.39
N THR A 68 -7.58 -17.60 -20.31
CA THR A 68 -8.28 -18.85 -20.68
C THR A 68 -8.06 -19.19 -22.16
N ILE A 69 -8.14 -18.20 -23.05
CA ILE A 69 -7.86 -18.40 -24.49
C ILE A 69 -6.39 -18.78 -24.71
N ALA A 70 -5.44 -18.11 -24.04
CA ALA A 70 -4.02 -18.46 -24.14
C ALA A 70 -3.72 -19.88 -23.66
N GLY A 71 -4.24 -20.27 -22.49
CA GLY A 71 -4.10 -21.63 -21.95
C GLY A 71 -4.80 -22.68 -22.82
N TRP A 72 -5.95 -22.37 -23.40
CA TRP A 72 -6.64 -23.25 -24.34
C TRP A 72 -5.86 -23.45 -25.64
N ILE A 73 -5.28 -22.39 -26.22
CA ILE A 73 -4.39 -22.51 -27.39
C ILE A 73 -3.16 -23.35 -27.04
N ALA A 74 -2.52 -23.13 -25.89
CA ALA A 74 -1.40 -23.94 -25.43
C ALA A 74 -1.77 -25.43 -25.26
N LEU A 75 -2.98 -25.73 -24.75
CA LEU A 75 -3.51 -27.09 -24.65
C LEU A 75 -3.77 -27.72 -26.02
N VAL A 76 -4.38 -26.98 -26.95
CA VAL A 76 -4.61 -27.47 -28.33
C VAL A 76 -3.27 -27.78 -29.02
N LEU A 77 -2.26 -26.90 -28.90
CA LEU A 77 -0.93 -27.16 -29.44
C LEU A 77 -0.22 -28.35 -28.77
N PHE A 78 -0.41 -28.55 -27.47
CA PHE A 78 0.13 -29.71 -26.75
C PHE A 78 -0.52 -31.04 -27.20
N VAL A 79 -1.83 -31.04 -27.43
CA VAL A 79 -2.59 -32.25 -27.81
C VAL A 79 -2.36 -32.67 -29.27
N ILE A 80 -2.01 -31.75 -30.18
CA ILE A 80 -1.75 -32.09 -31.59
C ILE A 80 -0.42 -32.87 -31.72
N PRO A 81 -0.42 -34.16 -32.15
CA PRO A 81 0.79 -35.00 -32.12
C PRO A 81 1.94 -34.45 -32.98
N ARG A 82 1.64 -33.80 -34.10
CA ARG A 82 2.65 -33.17 -34.98
C ARG A 82 3.37 -32.01 -34.29
N VAL A 83 2.65 -31.22 -33.49
CA VAL A 83 3.23 -30.10 -32.73
C VAL A 83 3.99 -30.63 -31.52
N GLN A 84 3.44 -31.63 -30.82
CA GLN A 84 4.12 -32.34 -29.73
C GLN A 84 5.48 -32.93 -30.19
N GLN A 85 5.51 -33.61 -31.34
CA GLN A 85 6.74 -34.14 -31.95
C GLN A 85 7.75 -33.04 -32.31
N PHE A 86 7.28 -31.87 -32.77
CA PHE A 86 8.14 -30.73 -33.10
C PHE A 86 8.72 -30.03 -31.87
N LEU A 87 7.89 -29.84 -30.83
CA LEU A 87 8.30 -29.29 -29.52
C LEU A 87 9.28 -30.23 -28.79
N GLY A 88 9.14 -31.54 -28.99
CA GLY A 88 10.02 -32.57 -28.45
C GLY A 88 9.62 -33.07 -27.06
N GLN A 89 10.58 -33.70 -26.37
CA GLN A 89 10.35 -34.50 -25.16
C GLN A 89 9.71 -33.72 -23.99
N ALA A 90 9.98 -32.41 -23.88
CA ALA A 90 9.43 -31.56 -22.82
C ALA A 90 8.31 -30.62 -23.33
N SER A 91 7.57 -31.04 -24.35
CA SER A 91 6.40 -30.32 -24.91
C SER A 91 5.38 -29.86 -23.86
N PHE A 92 5.21 -30.59 -22.75
CA PHE A 92 4.34 -30.21 -21.62
C PHE A 92 4.71 -28.87 -20.97
N LEU A 93 5.95 -28.38 -21.15
CA LEU A 93 6.38 -27.08 -20.63
C LEU A 93 5.57 -25.91 -21.19
N ILE A 94 4.95 -26.04 -22.37
CA ILE A 94 4.05 -25.00 -22.92
C ILE A 94 2.85 -24.76 -22.00
N LEU A 95 2.30 -25.82 -21.39
CA LEU A 95 1.20 -25.73 -20.44
C LEU A 95 1.67 -25.12 -19.12
N ILE A 96 2.80 -25.58 -18.58
CA ILE A 96 3.36 -25.03 -17.34
C ILE A 96 3.67 -23.53 -17.49
N ALA A 97 4.27 -23.13 -18.61
CA ALA A 97 4.52 -21.72 -18.91
C ALA A 97 3.23 -20.90 -19.01
N SER A 98 2.16 -21.45 -19.61
CA SER A 98 0.86 -20.77 -19.72
C SER A 98 0.20 -20.45 -18.36
N PHE A 99 0.45 -21.29 -17.34
CA PHE A 99 -0.03 -21.06 -15.97
C PHE A 99 0.93 -20.23 -15.11
N LEU A 100 2.24 -20.30 -15.35
CA LEU A 100 3.25 -19.52 -14.60
C LEU A 100 3.37 -18.07 -15.11
N SER A 101 3.24 -17.85 -16.42
CA SER A 101 3.32 -16.52 -17.07
C SER A 101 2.06 -16.24 -17.91
N PRO A 102 0.86 -16.22 -17.31
CA PRO A 102 -0.36 -15.95 -18.05
C PRO A 102 -0.37 -14.50 -18.58
N PRO A 103 -0.95 -14.22 -19.75
CA PRO A 103 -1.08 -12.86 -20.29
C PRO A 103 -2.20 -12.08 -19.56
N SER A 104 -2.06 -11.87 -18.26
CA SER A 104 -3.02 -11.15 -17.40
C SER A 104 -2.79 -9.64 -17.37
N GLU A 105 -1.59 -9.17 -17.69
CA GLU A 105 -1.11 -7.79 -17.59
C GLU A 105 -1.28 -6.98 -18.90
N PRO A 106 -1.00 -5.65 -18.91
CA PRO A 106 -0.93 -4.87 -20.16
C PRO A 106 0.05 -5.45 -21.18
N PHE A 107 -0.17 -5.16 -22.46
CA PHE A 107 0.65 -5.72 -23.55
C PHE A 107 2.15 -5.52 -23.33
N LEU A 108 2.58 -4.30 -22.98
CA LEU A 108 4.00 -4.01 -22.83
C LEU A 108 4.64 -4.68 -21.60
N ALA A 109 3.87 -4.91 -20.53
CA ALA A 109 4.34 -5.68 -19.37
C ALA A 109 4.53 -7.16 -19.74
N VAL A 110 3.60 -7.74 -20.50
CA VAL A 110 3.76 -9.08 -21.08
C VAL A 110 4.96 -9.12 -22.05
N LEU A 111 5.16 -8.08 -22.87
CA LEU A 111 6.30 -8.00 -23.79
C LEU A 111 7.64 -7.97 -23.06
N GLU A 112 7.83 -7.07 -22.10
CA GLU A 112 9.05 -7.03 -21.27
C GLU A 112 9.29 -8.39 -20.60
N ARG A 113 8.26 -8.96 -19.98
CA ARG A 113 8.36 -10.22 -19.23
C ARG A 113 8.73 -11.40 -20.13
N GLU A 114 8.05 -11.59 -21.25
CA GLU A 114 8.31 -12.70 -22.18
C GLU A 114 9.67 -12.53 -22.91
N VAL A 115 10.07 -11.30 -23.24
CA VAL A 115 11.42 -11.02 -23.77
C VAL A 115 12.50 -11.35 -22.73
N LEU A 116 12.30 -11.00 -21.45
CA LEU A 116 13.23 -11.37 -20.38
C LEU A 116 13.29 -12.89 -20.16
N ILE A 117 12.15 -13.61 -20.15
CA ILE A 117 12.13 -15.09 -20.10
C ILE A 117 12.98 -15.65 -21.24
N MET A 118 12.75 -15.19 -22.47
CA MET A 118 13.47 -15.67 -23.65
C MET A 118 14.96 -15.34 -23.63
N PHE A 119 15.33 -14.13 -23.20
CA PHE A 119 16.73 -13.72 -23.02
C PHE A 119 17.44 -14.60 -22.00
N PHE A 120 16.86 -14.77 -20.80
CA PHE A 120 17.48 -15.56 -19.75
C PHE A 120 17.49 -17.06 -20.02
N ALA A 121 16.46 -17.61 -20.68
CA ALA A 121 16.47 -19.01 -21.13
C ALA A 121 17.57 -19.25 -22.19
N SER A 122 17.76 -18.30 -23.11
CA SER A 122 18.83 -18.36 -24.11
C SER A 122 20.21 -18.21 -23.47
N LEU A 123 20.40 -17.26 -22.55
CA LEU A 123 21.65 -17.08 -21.80
C LEU A 123 22.00 -18.31 -20.96
N SER A 124 21.00 -18.92 -20.31
CA SER A 124 21.14 -20.19 -19.58
C SER A 124 21.54 -21.33 -20.53
N TRP A 125 20.93 -21.44 -21.71
CA TRP A 125 21.33 -22.43 -22.72
C TRP A 125 22.76 -22.20 -23.23
N SER A 126 23.17 -20.96 -23.50
CA SER A 126 24.57 -20.62 -23.86
C SER A 126 25.56 -21.00 -22.76
N TRP A 127 25.22 -20.75 -21.48
CA TRP A 127 26.02 -21.20 -20.33
C TRP A 127 26.11 -22.72 -20.24
N CYS A 128 25.00 -23.43 -20.52
CA CYS A 128 25.00 -24.89 -20.59
C CYS A 128 25.92 -25.39 -21.71
N CYS A 129 25.87 -24.78 -22.90
CA CYS A 129 26.73 -25.15 -24.03
C CYS A 129 28.22 -24.96 -23.70
N LEU A 130 28.59 -23.85 -23.04
CA LEU A 130 29.97 -23.63 -22.59
C LEU A 130 30.44 -24.73 -21.63
N GLY A 131 29.61 -25.11 -20.65
CA GLY A 131 29.91 -26.20 -19.72
C GLY A 131 30.03 -27.56 -20.43
N ILE A 132 29.18 -27.84 -21.41
CA ILE A 132 29.23 -29.05 -22.24
C ILE A 132 30.53 -29.11 -23.05
N THR A 133 30.95 -28.01 -23.69
CA THR A 133 32.21 -27.97 -24.45
C THR A 133 33.43 -28.25 -23.56
N LEU A 134 33.50 -27.63 -22.38
CA LEU A 134 34.62 -27.86 -21.47
C LEU A 134 34.61 -29.27 -20.86
N ALA A 135 33.43 -29.84 -20.62
CA ALA A 135 33.29 -31.22 -20.17
C ALA A 135 33.70 -32.22 -21.27
N ASP A 136 33.38 -31.95 -22.53
CA ASP A 136 33.74 -32.79 -23.68
C ASP A 136 35.26 -32.79 -23.95
N LEU A 137 35.95 -31.66 -23.73
CA LEU A 137 37.42 -31.58 -23.79
C LEU A 137 38.13 -32.39 -22.69
N ALA A 138 37.45 -32.64 -21.56
CA ALA A 138 37.98 -33.44 -20.45
C ALA A 138 37.53 -34.91 -20.51
N ARG A 139 36.79 -35.30 -21.55
CA ARG A 139 36.24 -36.64 -21.76
C ARG A 139 37.27 -37.52 -22.46
N THR A 140 37.33 -38.79 -22.08
CA THR A 140 38.25 -39.79 -22.65
C THR A 140 37.56 -40.71 -23.67
N TYR A 141 36.25 -40.95 -23.52
CA TYR A 141 35.47 -41.77 -24.44
C TYR A 141 34.49 -40.94 -25.25
N HIS A 142 34.77 -40.79 -26.55
CA HIS A 142 33.89 -40.11 -27.51
C HIS A 142 33.22 -41.11 -28.45
N ASN A 143 31.89 -41.21 -28.41
CA ASN A 143 31.14 -42.02 -29.37
C ASN A 143 29.75 -41.42 -29.69
N PRO A 144 29.58 -40.81 -30.87
CA PRO A 144 28.31 -40.19 -31.27
C PRO A 144 27.27 -41.18 -31.83
N SER A 145 27.61 -42.46 -32.00
CA SER A 145 26.74 -43.46 -32.65
C SER A 145 25.85 -44.26 -31.68
N LEU A 146 25.82 -43.88 -30.39
CA LEU A 146 25.16 -44.64 -29.34
C LEU A 146 23.65 -44.39 -29.24
N SER A 147 22.93 -45.46 -28.89
CA SER A 147 21.49 -45.40 -28.58
C SER A 147 21.23 -44.63 -27.29
N LEU A 148 20.11 -43.89 -27.26
CA LEU A 148 19.65 -43.15 -26.08
C LEU A 148 19.49 -44.06 -24.84
N LEU A 149 19.16 -45.33 -25.04
CA LEU A 149 18.94 -46.29 -23.94
C LEU A 149 20.23 -46.54 -23.14
N ASN A 150 21.36 -46.76 -23.82
CA ASN A 150 22.66 -46.98 -23.18
C ASN A 150 23.17 -45.70 -22.49
N VAL A 151 22.86 -44.53 -23.05
CA VAL A 151 23.14 -43.23 -22.42
C VAL A 151 22.39 -43.09 -21.09
N VAL A 152 21.10 -43.48 -21.04
CA VAL A 152 20.28 -43.39 -19.82
C VAL A 152 20.72 -44.40 -18.75
N HIS A 153 21.31 -45.54 -19.13
CA HIS A 153 21.90 -46.49 -18.18
C HIS A 153 23.11 -45.94 -17.41
N GLY A 154 23.77 -44.89 -17.92
CA GLY A 154 24.91 -44.24 -17.25
C GLY A 154 26.26 -44.91 -17.48
N ASP A 155 26.34 -45.87 -18.42
CA ASP A 155 27.56 -46.64 -18.74
C ASP A 155 28.76 -45.76 -19.17
N TYR A 156 28.50 -44.51 -19.56
CA TYR A 156 29.48 -43.55 -20.07
C TYR A 156 29.71 -42.33 -19.16
N ILE A 157 29.39 -42.45 -17.86
CA ILE A 157 29.66 -41.40 -16.87
C ILE A 157 31.16 -41.38 -16.53
N GLU A 158 31.81 -40.24 -16.76
CA GLU A 158 33.22 -40.02 -16.45
C GLU A 158 33.38 -38.93 -15.37
N ALA A 159 34.33 -39.11 -14.45
CA ALA A 159 34.51 -38.21 -13.31
C ALA A 159 34.90 -36.78 -13.73
N GLY A 160 35.81 -36.61 -14.69
CA GLY A 160 36.27 -35.30 -15.18
C GLY A 160 35.13 -34.43 -15.73
N PRO A 161 34.39 -34.89 -16.76
CA PRO A 161 33.20 -34.22 -17.27
C PRO A 161 32.15 -33.93 -16.19
N THR A 162 31.93 -34.88 -15.27
CA THR A 162 30.97 -34.71 -14.15
C THR A 162 31.34 -33.56 -13.22
N VAL A 163 32.61 -33.46 -12.82
CA VAL A 163 33.10 -32.38 -11.94
C VAL A 163 32.97 -31.02 -12.62
N ILE A 164 33.34 -30.92 -13.91
CA ILE A 164 33.22 -29.67 -14.69
C ILE A 164 31.76 -29.23 -14.77
N LEU A 165 30.84 -30.13 -15.14
CA LEU A 165 29.41 -29.82 -15.20
C LEU A 165 28.84 -29.46 -13.83
N GLY A 166 29.29 -30.11 -12.75
CA GLY A 166 28.93 -29.77 -11.38
C GLY A 166 29.33 -28.35 -10.98
N VAL A 167 30.56 -27.92 -11.30
CA VAL A 167 31.01 -26.54 -11.10
C VAL A 167 30.19 -25.55 -11.93
N PHE A 168 29.86 -25.88 -13.19
CA PHE A 168 29.02 -25.04 -14.05
C PHE A 168 27.57 -24.91 -13.55
N ILE A 169 27.00 -25.98 -12.99
CA ILE A 169 25.69 -25.95 -12.32
C ILE A 169 25.76 -25.07 -11.07
N PHE A 170 26.80 -25.21 -10.24
CA PHE A 170 26.95 -24.43 -9.01
C PHE A 170 27.11 -22.93 -9.28
N ILE A 171 28.06 -22.55 -10.14
CA ILE A 171 28.32 -21.15 -10.50
C ILE A 171 27.11 -20.54 -11.22
N GLY A 172 26.55 -21.27 -12.20
CA GLY A 172 25.35 -20.83 -12.91
C GLY A 172 24.18 -20.61 -11.96
N SER A 173 23.78 -21.62 -11.19
CA SER A 173 22.67 -21.51 -10.24
C SER A 173 22.88 -20.36 -9.27
N SER A 174 24.09 -20.18 -8.74
CA SER A 174 24.43 -19.08 -7.83
C SER A 174 24.27 -17.70 -8.49
N PHE A 175 24.80 -17.49 -9.70
CA PHE A 175 24.71 -16.22 -10.43
C PHE A 175 23.26 -15.81 -10.73
N PHE A 176 22.45 -16.75 -11.23
CA PHE A 176 21.08 -16.45 -11.60
C PHE A 176 20.14 -16.39 -10.37
N LEU A 177 20.39 -17.16 -9.30
CA LEU A 177 19.70 -16.99 -8.00
C LEU A 177 20.05 -15.65 -7.35
N PHE A 178 21.29 -15.18 -7.47
CA PHE A 178 21.69 -13.84 -7.04
C PHE A 178 20.90 -12.74 -7.78
N ILE A 179 20.77 -12.83 -9.11
CA ILE A 179 19.90 -11.93 -9.90
C ILE A 179 18.46 -11.98 -9.38
N LYS A 180 17.90 -13.18 -9.17
CA LYS A 180 16.54 -13.36 -8.66
C LYS A 180 16.34 -12.77 -7.26
N ALA A 181 17.33 -12.92 -6.37
CA ALA A 181 17.27 -12.36 -5.02
C ALA A 181 17.25 -10.83 -5.03
N HIS A 182 18.01 -10.20 -5.93
CA HIS A 182 18.06 -8.74 -6.06
C HIS A 182 16.89 -8.13 -6.84
N GLN A 183 16.36 -8.84 -7.85
CA GLN A 183 15.26 -8.35 -8.70
C GLN A 183 13.86 -8.82 -8.25
N GLY A 184 13.79 -9.71 -7.26
CA GLY A 184 12.55 -10.19 -6.66
C GLY A 184 11.81 -11.28 -7.46
N PRO A 185 10.53 -11.55 -7.13
CA PRO A 185 9.71 -12.57 -7.78
C PRO A 185 9.27 -12.13 -9.19
N GLY A 186 10.19 -12.21 -10.14
CA GLY A 186 9.96 -11.92 -11.56
C GLY A 186 10.16 -13.14 -12.48
N PRO A 187 10.25 -12.93 -13.82
CA PRO A 187 10.46 -13.97 -14.84
C PRO A 187 11.79 -14.76 -14.73
N TYR A 188 12.57 -14.50 -13.69
CA TYR A 188 13.86 -15.10 -13.33
C TYR A 188 13.69 -16.56 -12.85
N VAL A 189 13.16 -17.43 -13.71
CA VAL A 189 13.02 -18.88 -13.47
C VAL A 189 13.86 -19.61 -14.52
N PHE A 190 14.84 -20.39 -14.06
CA PHE A 190 15.94 -20.85 -14.90
C PHE A 190 15.99 -22.39 -14.98
N PRO A 191 15.93 -22.99 -16.18
CA PRO A 191 15.92 -24.43 -16.35
C PRO A 191 17.34 -25.00 -16.55
N TYR A 192 18.05 -25.33 -15.46
CA TYR A 192 19.34 -26.04 -15.50
C TYR A 192 19.24 -27.54 -15.85
N ILE A 193 18.04 -28.03 -16.16
CA ILE A 193 17.72 -29.42 -16.53
C ILE A 193 18.61 -29.92 -17.69
N SER A 194 19.11 -28.99 -18.51
CA SER A 194 20.06 -29.25 -19.58
C SER A 194 21.43 -29.76 -19.10
N LEU A 195 22.01 -29.20 -18.02
CA LEU A 195 23.34 -29.61 -17.55
C LEU A 195 23.32 -30.94 -16.80
N THR A 196 22.25 -31.20 -16.02
CA THR A 196 22.11 -32.46 -15.26
C THR A 196 21.91 -33.68 -16.16
N THR A 197 21.36 -33.49 -17.36
CA THR A 197 21.20 -34.56 -18.36
C THR A 197 22.42 -34.70 -19.29
N SER A 198 23.19 -33.63 -19.50
CA SER A 198 24.34 -33.63 -20.42
C SER A 198 25.49 -34.54 -19.97
N VAL A 199 25.66 -34.77 -18.66
CA VAL A 199 26.73 -35.63 -18.11
C VAL A 199 26.68 -37.08 -18.62
N LEU A 200 25.49 -37.55 -18.98
CA LEU A 200 25.26 -38.91 -19.47
C LEU A 200 25.78 -39.13 -20.90
N PHE A 201 25.90 -38.06 -21.71
CA PHE A 201 26.22 -38.17 -23.13
C PHE A 201 27.75 -38.23 -23.37
N PRO A 202 28.26 -39.24 -24.11
CA PRO A 202 29.67 -39.35 -24.51
C PRO A 202 30.02 -38.52 -25.76
N PHE A 203 29.36 -37.37 -25.92
CA PHE A 203 29.56 -36.40 -27.00
C PHE A 203 28.85 -35.09 -26.65
N PRO A 204 29.21 -33.95 -27.25
CA PRO A 204 28.68 -32.65 -26.83
C PRO A 204 27.27 -32.40 -27.37
N TYR A 205 26.25 -32.81 -26.62
CA TYR A 205 24.84 -32.71 -27.04
C TYR A 205 24.22 -31.31 -26.85
N TYR A 206 24.73 -30.31 -27.58
CA TYR A 206 24.26 -28.91 -27.53
C TYR A 206 22.75 -28.71 -27.75
N LYS A 207 22.08 -29.65 -28.44
CA LYS A 207 20.64 -29.59 -28.74
C LYS A 207 19.75 -29.82 -27.52
N VAL A 208 20.29 -30.22 -26.37
CA VAL A 208 19.54 -30.44 -25.12
C VAL A 208 18.64 -29.26 -24.74
N GLY A 209 19.16 -28.02 -24.84
CA GLY A 209 18.40 -26.82 -24.47
C GLY A 209 17.20 -26.54 -25.37
N LYS A 210 17.17 -27.05 -26.61
CA LYS A 210 16.02 -26.91 -27.54
C LYS A 210 14.74 -27.49 -26.93
N ALA A 211 14.84 -28.59 -26.17
CA ALA A 211 13.69 -29.22 -25.53
C ALA A 211 12.97 -28.29 -24.53
N VAL A 212 13.68 -27.33 -23.95
CA VAL A 212 13.12 -26.38 -22.98
C VAL A 212 12.81 -25.02 -23.62
N VAL A 213 13.75 -24.49 -24.40
CA VAL A 213 13.60 -23.16 -25.03
C VAL A 213 12.46 -23.15 -26.05
N LEU A 214 12.25 -24.23 -26.81
CA LEU A 214 11.24 -24.24 -27.88
C LEU A 214 9.79 -24.17 -27.33
N PRO A 215 9.35 -24.97 -26.33
CA PRO A 215 8.05 -24.76 -25.69
C PRO A 215 7.86 -23.36 -25.10
N LEU A 216 8.92 -22.75 -24.54
CA LEU A 216 8.87 -21.38 -24.03
C LEU A 216 8.63 -20.36 -25.16
N VAL A 217 9.33 -20.47 -26.30
CA VAL A 217 9.09 -19.62 -27.48
C VAL A 217 7.62 -19.68 -27.92
N PHE A 218 7.04 -20.87 -28.01
CA PHE A 218 5.63 -21.02 -28.40
C PHE A 218 4.67 -20.41 -27.36
N HIS A 219 4.91 -20.63 -26.06
CA HIS A 219 4.15 -19.95 -25.00
C HIS A 219 4.26 -18.43 -25.12
N SER A 220 5.47 -17.88 -25.23
CA SER A 220 5.70 -16.43 -25.36
C SER A 220 4.99 -15.86 -26.59
N ALA A 221 5.03 -16.56 -27.72
CA ALA A 221 4.31 -16.16 -28.93
C ALA A 221 2.78 -16.13 -28.70
N ILE A 222 2.20 -17.15 -28.06
CA ILE A 222 0.77 -17.19 -27.71
C ILE A 222 0.43 -16.05 -26.74
N ALA A 223 1.24 -15.82 -25.71
CA ALA A 223 1.03 -14.77 -24.71
C ALA A 223 1.05 -13.37 -25.35
N LEU A 224 1.98 -13.11 -26.27
CA LEU A 224 2.06 -11.86 -27.02
C LEU A 224 0.86 -11.68 -27.96
N VAL A 225 0.55 -12.68 -28.80
CA VAL A 225 -0.55 -12.63 -29.77
C VAL A 225 -1.90 -12.45 -29.07
N THR A 226 -2.16 -13.22 -28.00
CA THR A 226 -3.41 -13.06 -27.22
C THR A 226 -3.47 -11.74 -26.47
N SER A 227 -2.33 -11.18 -26.03
CA SER A 227 -2.28 -9.85 -25.39
C SER A 227 -2.51 -8.69 -26.35
N ILE A 228 -2.18 -8.85 -27.64
CA ILE A 228 -2.50 -7.89 -28.71
C ILE A 228 -3.97 -8.03 -29.17
N LEU A 229 -4.42 -9.26 -29.44
CA LEU A 229 -5.71 -9.50 -30.09
C LEU A 229 -6.91 -9.56 -29.12
N VAL A 230 -6.73 -10.08 -27.90
CA VAL A 230 -7.84 -10.32 -26.96
C VAL A 230 -7.88 -9.24 -25.89
N PHE A 231 -8.76 -8.25 -26.06
CA PHE A 231 -8.93 -7.13 -25.13
C PHE A 231 -7.61 -6.40 -24.76
N PRO A 232 -6.87 -5.86 -25.75
CA PRO A 232 -5.62 -5.15 -25.49
C PRO A 232 -5.78 -4.05 -24.45
N SER A 233 -4.79 -3.95 -23.55
CA SER A 233 -4.73 -2.96 -22.49
C SER A 233 -3.36 -2.29 -22.44
N THR A 234 -3.38 -0.95 -22.29
CA THR A 234 -2.20 -0.09 -22.19
C THR A 234 -1.79 0.10 -20.72
N ILE A 235 -0.58 0.59 -20.45
CA ILE A 235 -0.09 0.69 -19.07
C ILE A 235 -0.85 1.77 -18.30
N SER A 236 -1.14 2.94 -18.88
CA SER A 236 -1.98 3.95 -18.20
C SER A 236 -3.40 3.42 -17.98
N ALA A 237 -3.87 2.48 -18.82
CA ALA A 237 -5.14 1.79 -18.61
C ALA A 237 -5.10 0.73 -17.48
N HIS A 238 -3.92 0.35 -17.02
CA HIS A 238 -3.72 -0.40 -15.79
C HIS A 238 -3.47 0.55 -14.61
N PHE A 239 -2.60 1.55 -14.78
CA PHE A 239 -2.28 2.56 -13.78
C PHE A 239 -3.51 3.24 -13.19
N THR A 240 -4.44 3.80 -13.99
CA THR A 240 -5.61 4.46 -13.37
C THR A 240 -6.60 3.47 -12.72
N THR A 241 -6.51 2.17 -13.05
CA THR A 241 -7.26 1.11 -12.36
C THR A 241 -6.59 0.75 -11.02
N CYS A 242 -5.26 0.72 -10.96
CA CYS A 242 -4.53 0.62 -9.69
C CYS A 242 -4.77 1.85 -8.80
N LEU A 243 -4.83 3.05 -9.40
CA LEU A 243 -5.12 4.30 -8.70
C LEU A 243 -6.56 4.32 -8.16
N GLU A 244 -7.54 3.85 -8.95
CA GLU A 244 -8.90 3.61 -8.49
C GLU A 244 -8.94 2.60 -7.32
N GLY A 245 -8.07 1.58 -7.33
CA GLY A 245 -7.88 0.64 -6.23
C GLY A 245 -7.32 1.26 -4.94
N VAL A 246 -6.57 2.36 -5.02
CA VAL A 246 -6.11 3.15 -3.86
C VAL A 246 -7.18 4.14 -3.41
N LEU A 247 -7.85 4.83 -4.34
CA LEU A 247 -8.82 5.87 -4.01
C LEU A 247 -10.16 5.32 -3.51
N SER A 248 -10.62 4.16 -4.00
CA SER A 248 -11.95 3.64 -3.62
C SER A 248 -12.06 3.27 -2.14
N PRO A 249 -11.07 2.58 -1.52
CA PRO A 249 -11.10 2.36 -0.09
C PRO A 249 -11.00 3.65 0.72
N LEU A 250 -10.31 4.69 0.23
CA LEU A 250 -10.28 6.00 0.92
C LEU A 250 -11.64 6.70 0.90
N VAL A 251 -12.40 6.62 -0.20
CA VAL A 251 -13.78 7.13 -0.26
C VAL A 251 -14.67 6.37 0.74
N ALA A 252 -14.59 5.03 0.77
CA ALA A 252 -15.33 4.22 1.73
C ALA A 252 -14.91 4.50 3.19
N ALA A 253 -13.62 4.75 3.44
CA ALA A 253 -13.14 5.14 4.77
C ALA A 253 -13.75 6.47 5.22
N LEU A 254 -13.85 7.48 4.35
CA LEU A 254 -14.51 8.76 4.68
C LEU A 254 -16.01 8.58 4.99
N GLU A 255 -16.69 7.64 4.33
CA GLU A 255 -18.07 7.26 4.68
C GLU A 255 -18.15 6.61 6.07
N LEU A 256 -17.22 5.71 6.37
CA LEU A 256 -17.14 5.06 7.68
C LEU A 256 -16.75 6.04 8.80
N HIS A 257 -15.92 7.04 8.54
CA HIS A 257 -15.64 8.13 9.49
C HIS A 257 -16.94 8.87 9.84
N GLN A 258 -17.75 9.21 8.83
CA GLN A 258 -19.03 9.89 9.02
C GLN A 258 -20.00 9.07 9.89
N SER A 259 -20.14 7.75 9.65
CA SER A 259 -20.97 6.90 10.51
C SER A 259 -20.39 6.76 11.92
N THR A 260 -19.07 6.62 12.05
CA THR A 260 -18.39 6.49 13.35
C THR A 260 -18.65 7.70 14.24
N LEU A 261 -18.63 8.91 13.66
CA LEU A 261 -18.95 10.18 14.36
C LEU A 261 -20.42 10.31 14.82
N THR A 262 -21.30 9.35 14.49
CA THR A 262 -22.67 9.29 15.03
C THR A 262 -22.83 8.35 16.23
N PHE A 263 -21.90 7.40 16.43
CA PHE A 263 -21.95 6.46 17.54
C PHE A 263 -21.25 7.03 18.79
N PRO A 264 -21.77 6.80 20.00
CA PRO A 264 -21.05 7.19 21.22
C PRO A 264 -19.78 6.33 21.38
N PRO A 265 -18.64 6.87 21.87
CA PRO A 265 -17.36 6.15 21.96
C PRO A 265 -17.37 4.86 22.81
N HIS A 266 -18.43 4.64 23.60
CA HIS A 266 -18.60 3.44 24.44
C HIS A 266 -19.45 2.34 23.78
N ALA A 267 -20.06 2.58 22.62
CA ALA A 267 -20.82 1.56 21.91
C ALA A 267 -19.89 0.52 21.26
N PRO A 268 -20.23 -0.78 21.27
CA PRO A 268 -19.44 -1.80 20.56
C PRO A 268 -19.33 -1.49 19.05
N GLU A 269 -20.40 -0.92 18.48
CA GLU A 269 -20.46 -0.45 17.09
C GLU A 269 -19.35 0.56 16.73
N PHE A 270 -18.92 1.40 17.68
CA PHE A 270 -17.81 2.33 17.48
C PHE A 270 -16.49 1.57 17.30
N ALA A 271 -16.20 0.59 18.15
CA ALA A 271 -14.97 -0.20 18.08
C ALA A 271 -14.92 -1.07 16.80
N GLU A 272 -16.05 -1.67 16.42
CA GLU A 272 -16.18 -2.41 15.16
C GLU A 272 -15.97 -1.52 13.94
N THR A 273 -16.58 -0.33 13.91
CA THR A 273 -16.44 0.60 12.79
C THR A 273 -15.02 1.18 12.72
N ALA A 274 -14.38 1.49 13.85
CA ALA A 274 -12.98 1.92 13.91
C ALA A 274 -12.01 0.84 13.39
N ALA A 275 -12.24 -0.43 13.72
CA ALA A 275 -11.48 -1.55 13.16
C ALA A 275 -11.71 -1.71 11.64
N LEU A 276 -12.95 -1.49 11.17
CA LEU A 276 -13.29 -1.52 9.76
C LEU A 276 -12.65 -0.36 8.98
N ILE A 277 -12.55 0.84 9.56
CA ILE A 277 -11.80 1.98 9.01
C ILE A 277 -10.34 1.60 8.79
N GLY A 278 -9.66 1.11 9.84
CA GLY A 278 -8.26 0.70 9.75
C GLY A 278 -8.03 -0.37 8.68
N LYS A 279 -8.91 -1.37 8.60
CA LYS A 279 -8.90 -2.41 7.55
C LYS A 279 -9.08 -1.82 6.15
N THR A 280 -10.01 -0.87 5.99
CA THR A 280 -10.34 -0.26 4.69
C THR A 280 -9.22 0.65 4.20
N VAL A 281 -8.62 1.45 5.09
CA VAL A 281 -7.43 2.25 4.73
C VAL A 281 -6.22 1.35 4.43
N GLY A 282 -6.04 0.24 5.15
CA GLY A 282 -5.03 -0.76 4.84
C GLY A 282 -5.17 -1.38 3.44
N GLN A 283 -6.38 -1.48 2.89
CA GLN A 283 -6.59 -1.89 1.49
C GLN A 283 -6.09 -0.83 0.50
N SER A 284 -6.28 0.46 0.81
CA SER A 284 -5.70 1.56 0.03
C SER A 284 -4.16 1.52 0.05
N GLU A 285 -3.56 1.33 1.22
CA GLU A 285 -2.10 1.21 1.35
C GLU A 285 -1.55 0.00 0.59
N ALA A 286 -2.20 -1.17 0.68
CA ALA A 286 -1.83 -2.36 -0.09
C ALA A 286 -1.89 -2.13 -1.62
N GLY A 287 -2.80 -1.27 -2.09
CA GLY A 287 -2.89 -0.86 -3.50
C GLY A 287 -1.69 -0.07 -4.01
N LEU A 288 -0.91 0.59 -3.13
CA LEU A 288 0.23 1.42 -3.54
C LEU A 288 1.35 0.61 -4.22
N THR A 289 1.56 -0.64 -3.84
CA THR A 289 2.58 -1.51 -4.46
C THR A 289 2.23 -1.81 -5.92
N ALA A 290 0.97 -2.14 -6.20
CA ALA A 290 0.48 -2.35 -7.57
C ALA A 290 0.51 -1.06 -8.40
N LEU A 291 0.20 0.08 -7.77
CA LEU A 291 0.31 1.40 -8.40
C LEU A 291 1.76 1.72 -8.79
N ALA A 292 2.72 1.48 -7.90
CA ALA A 292 4.15 1.71 -8.16
C ALA A 292 4.71 0.79 -9.26
N ALA A 293 4.27 -0.48 -9.29
CA ALA A 293 4.62 -1.41 -10.37
C ALA A 293 4.10 -0.91 -11.73
N ALA A 294 2.86 -0.39 -11.78
CA ALA A 294 2.29 0.22 -12.98
C ALA A 294 3.04 1.50 -13.40
N THR A 295 3.51 2.32 -12.45
CA THR A 295 4.34 3.50 -12.75
C THR A 295 5.64 3.12 -13.45
N ARG A 296 6.34 2.06 -13.04
CA ARG A 296 7.66 1.68 -13.59
C ARG A 296 7.66 1.61 -15.13
N LEU A 297 6.57 1.13 -15.71
CA LEU A 297 6.43 0.94 -17.16
C LEU A 297 5.83 2.14 -17.89
N MET A 298 5.27 3.09 -17.16
CA MET A 298 4.56 4.26 -17.69
C MET A 298 5.39 5.09 -18.69
N PRO A 299 6.70 5.36 -18.50
CA PRO A 299 7.49 6.09 -19.49
C PRO A 299 7.57 5.42 -20.87
N SER A 300 7.36 4.10 -20.93
CA SER A 300 7.36 3.31 -22.17
C SER A 300 5.94 3.09 -22.75
N ASP A 301 4.90 3.65 -22.12
CA ASP A 301 3.51 3.38 -22.49
C ASP A 301 3.13 3.99 -23.84
N LEU A 302 2.65 3.14 -24.75
CA LEU A 302 2.35 3.50 -26.13
C LEU A 302 0.90 3.97 -26.24
N ILE A 303 0.64 5.20 -25.78
CA ILE A 303 -0.70 5.82 -25.78
C ILE A 303 -0.78 7.02 -26.71
N TYR A 304 -1.78 6.98 -27.58
CA TYR A 304 -2.38 8.18 -28.17
C TYR A 304 -3.51 8.67 -27.25
N GLY A 305 -3.35 9.86 -26.66
CA GLY A 305 -4.26 10.39 -25.64
C GLY A 305 -4.02 11.85 -25.28
N ARG A 306 -4.91 12.40 -24.44
CA ARG A 306 -4.87 13.81 -23.99
C ARG A 306 -3.77 14.11 -22.96
N TYR A 307 -3.37 13.11 -22.20
CA TYR A 307 -2.36 13.21 -21.15
C TYR A 307 -1.15 12.40 -21.56
N ALA A 308 0.03 12.98 -21.40
CA ALA A 308 1.28 12.27 -21.58
C ALA A 308 1.44 11.24 -20.44
N PRO A 309 2.17 10.13 -20.64
CA PRO A 309 2.43 9.19 -19.56
C PRO A 309 3.08 9.87 -18.34
N GLY A 310 3.96 10.86 -18.55
CA GLY A 310 4.57 11.66 -17.49
C GLY A 310 3.58 12.38 -16.55
N ASP A 311 2.39 12.76 -17.03
CA ASP A 311 1.38 13.44 -16.21
C ASP A 311 0.85 12.54 -15.08
N PHE A 312 0.78 11.23 -15.34
CA PHE A 312 0.29 10.24 -14.39
C PHE A 312 1.28 9.94 -13.26
N LEU A 313 2.59 10.19 -13.45
CA LEU A 313 3.62 9.96 -12.42
C LEU A 313 3.30 10.70 -11.12
N ALA A 314 2.88 11.96 -11.21
CA ALA A 314 2.57 12.75 -10.03
C ALA A 314 1.33 12.26 -9.27
N PHE A 315 0.39 11.56 -9.93
CA PHE A 315 -0.73 10.94 -9.23
C PHE A 315 -0.28 9.78 -8.33
N GLN A 316 0.84 9.11 -8.61
CA GLN A 316 1.41 8.13 -7.67
C GLN A 316 1.87 8.80 -6.38
N ASP A 317 2.55 9.95 -6.50
CA ASP A 317 3.01 10.71 -5.34
C ASP A 317 1.86 11.23 -4.49
N LEU A 318 0.82 11.75 -5.14
CA LEU A 318 -0.40 12.19 -4.46
C LEU A 318 -1.13 11.00 -3.82
N ALA A 319 -1.22 9.85 -4.51
CA ALA A 319 -1.83 8.62 -3.98
C ALA A 319 -1.11 8.09 -2.73
N ARG A 320 0.23 8.07 -2.76
CA ARG A 320 1.07 7.69 -1.63
C ARG A 320 0.89 8.64 -0.43
N ARG A 321 0.85 9.96 -0.69
CA ARG A 321 0.64 10.97 0.35
C ARG A 321 -0.77 10.86 0.96
N ILE A 322 -1.82 10.76 0.13
CA ILE A 322 -3.21 10.73 0.62
C ILE A 322 -3.53 9.45 1.39
N ALA A 323 -3.00 8.29 0.96
CA ALA A 323 -3.15 7.03 1.70
C ALA A 323 -2.53 7.13 3.10
N GLY A 324 -1.29 7.63 3.22
CA GLY A 324 -0.64 7.85 4.51
C GLY A 324 -1.32 8.92 5.37
N ARG A 325 -2.00 9.92 4.77
CA ARG A 325 -2.85 10.85 5.53
C ARG A 325 -4.12 10.17 6.04
N GLY A 326 -4.79 9.38 5.20
CA GLY A 326 -5.96 8.58 5.58
C GLY A 326 -5.66 7.61 6.72
N ASN A 327 -4.47 6.99 6.73
CA ASN A 327 -4.05 6.10 7.82
C ASN A 327 -3.92 6.87 9.15
N GLY A 328 -3.26 8.03 9.13
CA GLY A 328 -3.20 8.90 10.31
C GLY A 328 -4.55 9.41 10.81
N MET A 329 -5.55 9.57 9.92
CA MET A 329 -6.95 9.82 10.32
C MET A 329 -7.57 8.58 10.97
N GLY A 330 -7.38 7.38 10.41
CA GLY A 330 -7.87 6.12 10.99
C GLY A 330 -7.29 5.82 12.38
N VAL A 331 -6.01 6.13 12.60
CA VAL A 331 -5.32 5.97 13.90
C VAL A 331 -6.01 6.74 15.03
N TYR A 332 -6.61 7.90 14.76
CA TYR A 332 -7.31 8.71 15.77
C TYR A 332 -8.45 7.92 16.45
N PHE A 333 -9.29 7.22 15.69
CA PHE A 333 -10.37 6.40 16.26
C PHE A 333 -9.85 5.26 17.16
N THR A 334 -8.65 4.74 16.91
CA THR A 334 -8.00 3.72 17.75
C THR A 334 -7.41 4.25 19.07
N ILE A 335 -7.33 5.57 19.21
CA ILE A 335 -6.78 6.30 20.37
C ILE A 335 -7.90 6.93 21.22
N ILE A 336 -9.05 7.28 20.63
CA ILE A 336 -10.23 7.77 21.37
C ILE A 336 -10.81 6.71 22.29
N ASP A 337 -10.81 5.43 21.83
CA ASP A 337 -11.47 4.30 22.50
C ASP A 337 -11.16 4.30 24.02
N PRO A 338 -12.13 4.68 24.87
CA PRO A 338 -11.89 4.86 26.30
C PRO A 338 -11.70 3.53 27.03
N THR A 339 -12.04 2.39 26.39
CA THR A 339 -11.75 1.06 26.92
C THR A 339 -10.26 0.72 26.83
N ARG A 340 -9.52 1.36 25.90
CA ARG A 340 -8.05 1.33 25.84
C ARG A 340 -7.42 2.27 26.87
N GLN A 341 -7.51 1.88 28.15
CA GLN A 341 -6.76 2.54 29.24
C GLN A 341 -5.22 2.41 29.14
N ARG A 342 -4.71 1.65 28.16
CA ARG A 342 -3.28 1.49 27.91
C ARG A 342 -2.90 2.32 26.68
N PHE A 343 -1.84 3.13 26.81
CA PHE A 343 -1.13 3.70 25.67
C PHE A 343 -0.90 2.62 24.61
N PRO A 344 -0.90 2.98 23.31
CA PRO A 344 -0.56 2.03 22.25
C PRO A 344 0.76 1.37 22.63
N VAL A 345 0.75 0.02 22.65
CA VAL A 345 1.97 -0.77 22.85
C VAL A 345 3.02 -0.19 21.92
N THR A 346 4.13 0.28 22.50
CA THR A 346 5.22 0.92 21.76
C THR A 346 5.49 0.08 20.52
N PRO A 347 5.40 0.65 19.29
CA PRO A 347 5.47 -0.15 18.08
C PRO A 347 6.72 -1.00 18.16
N ALA A 348 6.52 -2.33 18.18
CA ALA A 348 7.60 -3.27 18.41
C ALA A 348 8.72 -2.93 17.42
N PRO A 349 9.98 -2.84 17.88
CA PRO A 349 11.08 -2.41 17.03
C PRO A 349 11.05 -3.24 15.75
N SER A 350 11.07 -2.55 14.61
CA SER A 350 10.91 -3.14 13.28
C SER A 350 12.16 -3.95 12.92
N VAL A 351 12.28 -5.11 13.53
CA VAL A 351 13.24 -6.16 13.20
C VAL A 351 12.60 -6.96 12.05
N PRO A 352 13.14 -6.89 10.83
CA PRO A 352 12.71 -7.79 9.76
C PRO A 352 12.96 -9.23 10.22
N GLY A 353 11.99 -10.12 10.01
CA GLY A 353 12.02 -11.48 10.54
C GLY A 353 13.19 -12.29 10.00
N THR A 354 14.33 -12.26 10.70
CA THR A 354 15.39 -13.26 10.57
C THR A 354 14.96 -14.53 11.31
N PRO A 355 15.18 -15.73 10.72
CA PRO A 355 14.80 -16.97 11.38
C PRO A 355 15.63 -17.15 12.66
N ILE A 356 14.93 -17.35 13.79
CA ILE A 356 15.55 -17.59 15.08
C ILE A 356 16.19 -18.98 15.04
N LEU A 357 17.51 -19.02 14.83
CA LEU A 357 18.32 -20.19 15.12
C LEU A 357 18.27 -20.47 16.62
N SER A 358 17.71 -21.62 16.98
CA SER A 358 17.58 -22.11 18.35
C SER A 358 18.95 -22.19 19.04
N ARG A 359 19.15 -21.40 20.10
CA ARG A 359 20.31 -21.56 21.00
C ARG A 359 20.13 -22.81 21.87
N SER A 360 21.15 -23.68 21.86
CA SER A 360 21.24 -24.85 22.72
C SER A 360 21.23 -24.48 24.22
N PRO A 361 20.65 -25.31 25.10
CA PRO A 361 20.51 -25.00 26.52
C PRO A 361 21.85 -25.09 27.25
N THR A 362 22.34 -23.98 27.81
CA THR A 362 23.52 -24.00 28.67
C THR A 362 23.15 -24.44 30.09
N ARG A 363 23.78 -25.53 30.52
CA ARG A 363 23.62 -26.18 31.83
C ARG A 363 23.93 -25.21 32.98
N GLN A 364 23.00 -25.09 33.94
CA GLN A 364 23.25 -24.39 35.21
C GLN A 364 24.21 -25.22 36.08
N SER A 365 25.22 -24.56 36.68
CA SER A 365 26.05 -25.12 37.76
C SER A 365 25.86 -24.30 39.04
N PRO A 366 25.92 -24.91 40.24
CA PRO A 366 25.57 -24.22 41.48
C PRO A 366 26.65 -23.26 41.96
N ARG A 367 26.22 -22.24 42.69
CA ARG A 367 27.05 -21.20 43.31
C ARG A 367 27.45 -21.58 44.74
N PRO A 368 28.74 -21.69 45.10
CA PRO A 368 29.18 -21.75 46.50
C PRO A 368 29.40 -20.35 47.09
N SER A 369 29.54 -20.32 48.42
CA SER A 369 29.56 -19.13 49.26
C SER A 369 30.94 -18.44 49.42
N ARG A 370 30.84 -17.18 49.84
CA ARG A 370 31.89 -16.18 50.13
C ARG A 370 32.54 -16.38 51.51
N VAL A 371 33.87 -16.40 51.62
CA VAL A 371 34.70 -15.96 52.80
C VAL A 371 36.11 -15.56 52.29
N PRO A 372 36.87 -14.60 52.91
CA PRO A 372 38.04 -13.96 52.28
C PRO A 372 39.42 -14.16 52.98
N SER A 373 40.52 -14.03 52.23
CA SER A 373 41.90 -13.71 52.70
C SER A 373 42.71 -13.23 51.46
N ARG A 374 43.36 -12.06 51.42
CA ARG A 374 44.57 -11.55 52.09
C ARG A 374 45.90 -11.93 51.37
N ALA A 375 46.44 -10.93 50.65
CA ALA A 375 47.85 -10.63 50.34
C ALA A 375 48.85 -11.75 50.00
N MET A 376 49.53 -11.61 48.84
CA MET A 376 50.98 -11.35 48.77
C MET A 376 51.45 -11.03 47.33
N SER A 377 52.15 -9.90 47.18
CA SER A 377 53.27 -9.75 46.22
C SER A 377 54.47 -10.58 46.75
N PRO A 378 55.57 -10.85 46.02
CA PRO A 378 56.08 -10.18 44.81
C PRO A 378 56.56 -11.22 43.75
N GLU A 379 57.59 -11.10 42.89
CA GLU A 379 58.61 -10.08 42.60
C GLU A 379 59.25 -10.30 41.20
N ARG A 380 59.68 -9.22 40.50
CA ARG A 380 60.75 -9.18 39.45
C ARG A 380 60.56 -10.05 38.17
N ASP A 381 61.26 -9.84 37.04
CA ASP A 381 62.22 -8.80 36.63
C ASP A 381 62.23 -8.64 35.09
N ALA A 382 62.81 -7.53 34.60
CA ALA A 382 63.70 -7.37 33.42
C ALA A 382 63.38 -8.02 32.03
N THR A 383 63.71 -7.47 30.85
CA THR A 383 64.33 -6.19 30.40
C THR A 383 64.15 -6.02 28.86
N ASP A 384 64.61 -4.88 28.31
CA ASP A 384 65.07 -4.66 26.92
C ASP A 384 64.09 -4.58 25.72
N SER A 385 63.57 -3.36 25.47
CA SER A 385 64.08 -2.38 24.48
C SER A 385 64.87 -2.85 23.22
N PRO A 386 65.01 -2.00 22.16
CA PRO A 386 64.06 -1.01 21.62
C PRO A 386 64.06 -0.87 20.06
N GLY A 387 63.13 -0.07 19.53
CA GLY A 387 63.29 0.66 18.25
C GLY A 387 62.70 0.02 16.98
N SER A 388 62.50 0.73 15.86
CA SER A 388 62.58 2.18 15.64
C SER A 388 61.92 2.62 14.30
N ILE A 389 61.58 3.91 14.19
CA ILE A 389 61.85 4.79 13.01
C ILE A 389 60.91 4.81 11.76
N LEU A 390 60.28 5.99 11.56
CA LEU A 390 60.03 6.73 10.29
C LEU A 390 58.99 6.18 9.24
N ARG A 391 58.36 6.96 8.32
CA ARG A 391 58.12 8.43 8.12
C ARG A 391 57.30 8.68 6.81
N GLY A 392 56.44 9.71 6.77
CA GLY A 392 55.80 10.25 5.53
C GLY A 392 54.35 10.76 5.76
N ARG A 393 53.96 12.05 5.80
CA ARG A 393 54.11 13.23 4.89
C ARG A 393 53.48 12.95 3.50
N ARG A 394 52.58 13.73 2.88
CA ARG A 394 51.90 15.07 3.03
C ARG A 394 50.45 14.93 2.48
N GLY A 395 49.46 15.82 2.59
CA GLY A 395 49.32 17.16 3.18
C GLY A 395 48.64 18.17 2.22
N ALA A 396 47.44 18.69 2.56
CA ALA A 396 46.71 19.89 2.05
C ALA A 396 45.20 19.77 2.41
N ALA A 397 44.37 20.81 2.59
CA ALA A 397 44.60 22.20 3.04
C ALA A 397 43.28 22.75 3.66
N SER A 398 43.41 23.66 4.62
CA SER A 398 42.38 24.32 5.46
C SER A 398 41.39 25.25 4.72
N PRO A 399 40.51 26.04 5.38
CA PRO A 399 40.05 26.05 6.79
C PRO A 399 38.51 26.19 6.99
N ALA A 400 38.03 25.92 8.21
CA ALA A 400 36.82 26.54 8.76
C ALA A 400 37.14 27.21 10.12
N ARG A 401 36.57 28.39 10.37
CA ARG A 401 36.93 29.27 11.48
C ARG A 401 36.58 28.70 12.86
N SER A 402 37.47 28.96 13.81
CA SER A 402 37.19 28.91 15.25
C SER A 402 36.34 30.10 15.69
N LEU A 403 35.61 29.92 16.79
CA LEU A 403 35.61 30.91 17.88
C LEU A 403 35.62 30.18 19.23
N ARG A 404 36.58 30.57 20.08
CA ARG A 404 36.75 30.08 21.46
C ARG A 404 35.82 30.83 22.41
N SER A 405 35.44 30.20 23.51
CA SER A 405 35.62 30.80 24.83
C SER A 405 35.65 29.74 25.93
N HIS A 406 36.69 29.76 26.77
CA HIS A 406 36.73 29.10 28.07
C HIS A 406 36.69 30.19 29.15
N SER A 407 36.03 29.95 30.29
CA SER A 407 36.74 29.71 31.56
C SER A 407 35.81 29.78 32.80
N HIS A 408 36.35 29.25 33.89
CA HIS A 408 35.72 28.80 35.13
C HIS A 408 35.37 29.88 36.17
N ASN A 409 34.53 29.45 37.14
CA ASN A 409 34.55 29.82 38.57
C ASN A 409 34.25 31.26 39.02
N ARG A 410 33.15 31.43 39.79
CA ARG A 410 33.18 31.31 41.27
C ARG A 410 31.79 31.26 41.93
N GLN A 411 31.68 30.35 42.90
CA GLN A 411 31.02 30.42 44.22
C GLN A 411 29.69 31.20 44.46
N ALA A 412 28.68 30.43 44.88
CA ALA A 412 27.89 30.57 46.11
C ALA A 412 27.12 31.87 46.42
N SER A 413 25.77 31.79 46.33
CA SER A 413 24.82 32.08 47.42
C SER A 413 23.36 31.85 46.95
N HIS A 414 22.39 31.94 47.85
CA HIS A 414 20.93 31.79 47.62
C HIS A 414 20.39 30.35 47.38
N LEU A 415 20.42 29.57 48.46
CA LEU A 415 19.39 28.55 48.73
C LEU A 415 18.06 29.23 49.13
N ASN A 416 16.97 28.46 49.03
CA ASN A 416 15.64 28.69 49.65
C ASN A 416 14.67 29.73 49.03
N LEU A 417 14.10 29.45 47.84
CA LEU A 417 12.71 29.91 47.54
C LEU A 417 11.93 29.14 46.43
N HIS A 418 12.09 27.82 46.27
CA HIS A 418 11.34 27.09 45.20
C HIS A 418 10.79 25.70 45.56
N ARG A 419 10.48 25.41 46.83
CA ARG A 419 10.03 24.06 47.26
C ARG A 419 8.51 23.85 47.36
N HIS A 420 7.67 24.85 47.08
CA HIS A 420 6.21 24.78 47.35
C HIS A 420 5.29 24.53 46.13
N ILE A 421 5.79 24.55 44.90
CA ILE A 421 4.93 24.39 43.71
C ILE A 421 4.73 22.91 43.30
N HIS A 422 5.67 22.01 43.64
CA HIS A 422 5.64 20.63 43.15
C HIS A 422 4.78 19.64 43.95
N HIS A 423 4.25 19.99 45.12
CA HIS A 423 3.46 19.05 45.93
C HIS A 423 1.97 18.96 45.53
N ASN A 424 1.39 20.01 44.94
CA ASN A 424 -0.05 20.04 44.65
C ASN A 424 -0.46 19.21 43.41
N LEU A 425 0.47 18.96 42.47
CA LEU A 425 0.20 18.11 41.30
C LEU A 425 0.09 16.61 41.66
N LEU A 426 0.76 16.15 42.72
CA LEU A 426 0.67 14.76 43.16
C LEU A 426 -0.57 14.49 44.02
N HIS A 427 -1.07 15.47 44.77
CA HIS A 427 -2.29 15.29 45.57
C HIS A 427 -3.57 15.11 44.73
N HIS A 428 -3.65 15.73 43.54
CA HIS A 428 -4.77 15.49 42.61
C HIS A 428 -4.79 14.06 42.02
N ALA A 429 -3.64 13.37 41.96
CA ALA A 429 -3.57 12.02 41.39
C ALA A 429 -4.16 10.93 42.29
N PHE A 430 -4.24 11.15 43.61
CA PHE A 430 -4.67 10.12 44.57
C PHE A 430 -6.16 10.19 44.98
N HIS A 431 -6.85 11.32 44.77
CA HIS A 431 -8.27 11.44 45.10
C HIS A 431 -9.24 10.96 44.00
N TYR A 432 -8.75 10.67 42.78
CA TYR A 432 -9.56 10.15 41.67
C TYR A 432 -9.83 8.63 41.74
N ARG A 433 -10.02 8.09 42.95
CA ARG A 433 -10.18 6.65 43.22
C ARG A 433 -11.46 6.36 43.99
N GLY A 434 -12.61 6.71 43.41
CA GLY A 434 -13.91 6.52 44.09
C GLY A 434 -15.18 6.58 43.24
N THR A 435 -15.21 7.31 42.11
CA THR A 435 -16.40 7.32 41.23
C THR A 435 -16.01 7.13 39.77
N THR A 436 -16.58 6.13 39.12
CA THR A 436 -16.53 5.94 37.67
C THR A 436 -17.56 6.84 36.99
N ARG A 437 -17.41 8.17 37.16
CA ARG A 437 -18.17 9.14 36.36
C ARG A 437 -17.67 9.06 34.91
N SER A 438 -18.59 9.08 33.96
CA SER A 438 -18.25 9.06 32.53
C SER A 438 -17.43 10.30 32.20
N GLU A 439 -16.14 10.12 31.87
CA GLU A 439 -15.30 11.22 31.39
C GLU A 439 -16.00 11.93 30.23
N ASN A 440 -15.84 13.27 30.15
CA ASN A 440 -16.43 14.13 29.10
C ASN A 440 -15.81 13.93 27.70
N VAL A 441 -15.53 12.68 27.29
CA VAL A 441 -15.07 12.28 25.95
C VAL A 441 -16.06 12.77 24.88
N VAL A 442 -17.36 12.73 25.21
CA VAL A 442 -18.47 13.18 24.36
C VAL A 442 -18.28 14.62 23.88
N GLY A 443 -17.77 15.53 24.72
CA GLY A 443 -17.58 16.93 24.33
C GLY A 443 -16.57 17.10 23.20
N VAL A 444 -15.38 16.53 23.33
CA VAL A 444 -14.35 16.67 22.28
C VAL A 444 -14.79 15.95 21.00
N PHE A 445 -15.55 14.86 21.11
CA PHE A 445 -16.17 14.16 19.99
C PHE A 445 -17.26 14.99 19.29
N GLU A 446 -18.14 15.66 20.04
CA GLU A 446 -19.12 16.59 19.48
C GLU A 446 -18.44 17.78 18.81
N SER A 447 -17.34 18.29 19.36
CA SER A 447 -16.54 19.33 18.70
C SER A 447 -16.05 18.89 17.30
N GLN A 448 -15.79 17.59 17.12
CA GLN A 448 -15.47 17.00 15.82
C GLN A 448 -16.67 16.78 14.90
N ARG A 449 -17.87 16.50 15.46
CA ARG A 449 -19.11 16.38 14.68
C ARG A 449 -19.46 17.65 13.88
N TYR A 450 -18.94 18.81 14.29
CA TYR A 450 -19.06 20.07 13.55
C TYR A 450 -18.02 20.26 12.41
N LEU A 451 -17.05 19.35 12.26
CA LEU A 451 -15.95 19.43 11.29
C LEU A 451 -16.33 18.84 9.92
N ASN A 452 -17.48 19.26 9.37
CA ASN A 452 -18.15 18.75 8.15
C ASN A 452 -17.34 18.76 6.83
N LEU A 453 -16.08 19.19 6.86
CA LEU A 453 -15.14 19.19 5.73
C LEU A 453 -14.95 17.80 5.13
N GLU A 454 -14.91 16.75 5.97
CA GLU A 454 -14.68 15.37 5.52
C GLU A 454 -15.91 14.78 4.83
N ALA A 455 -17.04 14.82 5.53
CA ALA A 455 -18.28 14.13 5.19
C ALA A 455 -18.90 14.60 3.87
N THR A 456 -18.71 15.88 3.54
CA THR A 456 -19.24 16.47 2.30
C THR A 456 -18.14 16.66 1.26
N ARG A 457 -17.17 17.54 1.53
CA ARG A 457 -16.31 18.09 0.47
C ARG A 457 -15.12 17.23 0.08
N CYS A 458 -14.44 16.59 1.04
CA CYS A 458 -13.35 15.65 0.72
C CYS A 458 -13.87 14.44 -0.06
N LYS A 459 -15.00 13.87 0.36
CA LYS A 459 -15.67 12.74 -0.30
C LYS A 459 -16.12 13.08 -1.72
N GLU A 460 -16.88 14.16 -1.89
CA GLU A 460 -17.38 14.65 -3.19
C GLU A 460 -16.23 14.90 -4.17
N SER A 461 -15.15 15.52 -3.70
CA SER A 461 -13.97 15.80 -4.50
C SER A 461 -13.21 14.53 -4.91
N LEU A 462 -13.10 13.52 -4.04
CA LEU A 462 -12.48 12.24 -4.40
C LEU A 462 -13.34 11.43 -5.39
N LEU A 463 -14.66 11.37 -5.19
CA LEU A 463 -15.58 10.79 -6.16
C LEU A 463 -15.47 11.48 -7.53
N THR A 464 -15.26 12.79 -7.52
CA THR A 464 -15.01 13.61 -8.71
C THR A 464 -13.69 13.23 -9.41
N VAL A 465 -12.60 13.02 -8.67
CA VAL A 465 -11.34 12.49 -9.22
C VAL A 465 -11.53 11.09 -9.81
N GLN A 466 -12.25 10.20 -9.13
CA GLN A 466 -12.54 8.85 -9.65
C GLN A 466 -13.39 8.88 -10.94
N GLY A 467 -14.44 9.69 -10.96
CA GLY A 467 -15.28 9.90 -12.14
C GLY A 467 -14.50 10.47 -13.32
N TRP A 468 -13.58 11.41 -13.06
CA TRP A 468 -12.63 11.93 -14.04
C TRP A 468 -11.67 10.84 -14.56
N LEU A 469 -11.02 10.07 -13.68
CA LEU A 469 -10.12 8.96 -14.07
C LEU A 469 -10.84 7.89 -14.94
N GLY A 470 -12.09 7.56 -14.61
CA GLY A 470 -12.96 6.69 -15.41
C GLY A 470 -13.51 7.34 -16.69
N GLY A 471 -13.41 8.67 -16.80
CA GLY A 471 -13.76 9.48 -17.98
C GLY A 471 -12.60 9.63 -18.96
N LEU A 472 -11.35 9.75 -18.47
CA LEU A 472 -10.13 10.00 -19.25
C LEU A 472 -9.95 9.15 -20.51
N ARG A 473 -10.43 7.89 -20.46
CA ARG A 473 -10.25 6.91 -21.53
C ARG A 473 -11.41 6.88 -22.54
N ARG A 474 -12.53 7.54 -22.24
CA ARG A 474 -13.72 7.59 -23.12
C ARG A 474 -13.54 8.68 -24.18
N GLY A 475 -13.95 8.40 -25.41
CA GLY A 475 -13.89 9.40 -26.49
C GLY A 475 -12.49 9.73 -27.01
N ARG A 476 -11.48 8.88 -26.80
CA ARG A 476 -10.11 9.07 -27.35
C ARG A 476 -10.12 9.33 -28.87
N PHE A 477 -10.91 8.55 -29.63
CA PHE A 477 -11.12 8.79 -31.06
C PHE A 477 -12.05 9.98 -31.38
N ALA A 478 -12.95 10.36 -30.48
CA ALA A 478 -13.80 11.55 -30.66
C ALA A 478 -13.01 12.86 -30.48
N TYR A 479 -11.92 12.84 -29.71
CA TYR A 479 -11.00 13.98 -29.59
C TYR A 479 -10.22 14.22 -30.90
N LEU A 480 -9.76 13.16 -31.58
CA LEU A 480 -9.16 13.24 -32.93
C LEU A 480 -10.09 13.93 -33.94
N LEU A 481 -11.39 13.64 -33.86
CA LEU A 481 -12.42 14.24 -34.71
C LEU A 481 -12.74 15.71 -34.37
N LYS A 482 -12.08 16.31 -33.36
CA LYS A 482 -12.13 17.74 -32.97
C LYS A 482 -13.53 18.40 -32.97
N SER A 483 -14.59 17.64 -32.69
CA SER A 483 -15.96 18.17 -32.72
C SER A 483 -16.16 19.27 -31.66
N LYS A 484 -16.74 20.40 -32.07
CA LYS A 484 -17.09 21.52 -31.17
C LYS A 484 -17.97 21.05 -29.99
N ALA A 485 -18.89 20.11 -30.24
CA ALA A 485 -19.74 19.53 -29.19
C ALA A 485 -18.93 18.74 -28.13
N THR A 486 -17.88 18.02 -28.57
CA THR A 486 -16.96 17.32 -27.68
C THR A 486 -16.16 18.32 -26.84
N GLN A 487 -15.62 19.38 -27.45
CA GLN A 487 -14.92 20.45 -26.72
C GLN A 487 -15.82 21.14 -25.69
N ALA A 488 -17.05 21.50 -26.05
CA ALA A 488 -18.01 22.13 -25.14
C ALA A 488 -18.35 21.23 -23.94
N LYS A 489 -18.53 19.91 -24.16
CA LYS A 489 -18.73 18.94 -23.08
C LYS A 489 -17.54 18.87 -22.13
N TRP A 490 -16.31 18.87 -22.66
CA TRP A 490 -15.10 18.87 -21.84
C TRP A 490 -14.91 20.18 -21.06
N ALA A 491 -15.22 21.33 -21.67
CA ALA A 491 -15.19 22.62 -20.99
C ALA A 491 -16.18 22.67 -19.82
N LYS A 492 -17.40 22.13 -20.01
CA LYS A 492 -18.38 21.99 -18.93
C LYS A 492 -17.88 21.11 -17.78
N GLN A 493 -17.30 19.94 -18.08
CA GLN A 493 -16.73 19.05 -17.05
C GLN A 493 -15.53 19.69 -16.35
N LEU A 494 -14.68 20.41 -17.07
CA LEU A 494 -13.56 21.14 -16.46
C LEU A 494 -14.06 22.21 -15.49
N ALA A 495 -15.04 23.02 -15.88
CA ALA A 495 -15.65 24.02 -15.02
C ALA A 495 -16.33 23.40 -13.77
N GLU A 496 -16.92 22.21 -13.90
CA GLU A 496 -17.47 21.43 -12.78
C GLU A 496 -16.36 20.95 -11.81
N HIS A 497 -15.24 20.44 -12.33
CA HIS A 497 -14.07 20.08 -11.52
C HIS A 497 -13.45 21.30 -10.82
N GLU A 498 -13.32 22.44 -11.50
CA GLU A 498 -12.80 23.68 -10.93
C GLU A 498 -13.73 24.24 -9.84
N LYS A 499 -15.05 24.19 -10.05
CA LYS A 499 -16.04 24.56 -9.03
C LYS A 499 -15.89 23.71 -7.76
N ILE A 500 -15.78 22.38 -7.89
CA ILE A 500 -15.66 21.47 -6.74
C ILE A 500 -14.33 21.69 -6.01
N ARG A 501 -13.22 21.91 -6.74
CA ARG A 501 -11.92 22.33 -6.18
C ARG A 501 -12.05 23.60 -5.35
N ASP A 502 -12.70 24.63 -5.89
CA ASP A 502 -12.79 25.94 -5.25
C ASP A 502 -13.74 25.92 -4.04
N GLU A 503 -14.81 25.12 -4.09
CA GLU A 503 -15.68 24.87 -2.92
C GLU A 503 -14.92 24.13 -1.80
N LEU A 504 -14.09 23.13 -2.13
CA LEU A 504 -13.25 22.43 -1.15
C LEU A 504 -12.17 23.36 -0.57
N ASP A 505 -11.53 24.21 -1.38
CA ASP A 505 -10.52 25.16 -0.90
C ASP A 505 -11.12 26.26 -0.01
N VAL A 506 -12.29 26.80 -0.36
CA VAL A 506 -13.04 27.74 0.49
C VAL A 506 -13.43 27.07 1.81
N ALA A 507 -13.91 25.82 1.78
CA ALA A 507 -14.23 25.06 2.99
C ALA A 507 -12.97 24.82 3.86
N LEU A 508 -11.85 24.44 3.25
CA LEU A 508 -10.56 24.24 3.94
C LEU A 508 -10.02 25.54 4.56
N ARG A 509 -10.18 26.70 3.87
CA ARG A 509 -9.82 28.01 4.42
C ARG A 509 -10.70 28.40 5.61
N LYS A 510 -12.03 28.24 5.49
CA LYS A 510 -12.99 28.46 6.58
C LYS A 510 -12.66 27.58 7.80
N PHE A 511 -12.34 26.31 7.54
CA PHE A 511 -11.94 25.34 8.55
C PHE A 511 -10.69 25.78 9.32
N ARG A 512 -9.61 26.11 8.60
CA ARG A 512 -8.33 26.56 9.17
C ARG A 512 -8.45 27.84 10.02
N GLN A 513 -9.36 28.75 9.64
CA GLN A 513 -9.52 30.04 10.29
C GLN A 513 -10.49 30.04 11.48
N LYS A 514 -11.59 29.28 11.40
CA LYS A 514 -12.70 29.37 12.37
C LYS A 514 -13.06 28.04 12.99
N GLU A 515 -13.38 27.03 12.18
CA GLU A 515 -14.03 25.81 12.68
C GLU A 515 -13.09 24.93 13.49
N ARG A 516 -11.81 24.85 13.11
CA ARG A 516 -10.81 24.06 13.85
C ARG A 516 -10.64 24.50 15.31
N HIS A 517 -10.88 25.78 15.60
CA HIS A 517 -10.68 26.36 16.92
C HIS A 517 -11.85 26.09 17.88
N ARG A 518 -12.99 25.60 17.39
CA ARG A 518 -14.15 25.25 18.24
C ARG A 518 -13.85 24.18 19.29
N VAL A 519 -12.84 23.33 19.05
CA VAL A 519 -12.35 22.38 20.05
C VAL A 519 -11.82 23.08 21.32
N LEU A 520 -11.41 24.35 21.23
CA LEU A 520 -10.95 25.14 22.37
C LEU A 520 -12.11 25.73 23.19
N ASP A 521 -13.34 25.81 22.68
CA ASP A 521 -14.46 26.42 23.42
C ASP A 521 -14.74 25.67 24.73
N MET A 522 -14.52 24.34 24.76
CA MET A 522 -14.63 23.51 25.97
C MET A 522 -13.48 23.69 26.98
N TYR A 523 -12.37 24.28 26.55
CA TYR A 523 -11.23 24.61 27.40
C TYR A 523 -11.21 26.09 27.78
N ARG A 524 -12.09 26.91 27.20
CA ARG A 524 -12.16 28.35 27.37
C ARG A 524 -12.33 28.80 28.83
N PRO A 525 -13.11 28.12 29.70
CA PRO A 525 -13.19 28.47 31.12
C PRO A 525 -11.84 28.38 31.85
N ALA A 526 -10.88 27.59 31.36
CA ALA A 526 -9.53 27.53 31.93
C ALA A 526 -8.67 28.78 31.64
N PHE A 527 -9.12 29.66 30.75
CA PHE A 527 -8.35 30.81 30.25
C PHE A 527 -9.01 32.17 30.52
N ASP A 528 -10.30 32.22 30.89
CA ASP A 528 -10.99 33.47 31.22
C ASP A 528 -11.31 33.53 32.73
N PRO A 529 -10.52 34.25 33.55
CA PRO A 529 -10.65 34.27 35.01
C PRO A 529 -11.88 35.04 35.51
N LYS A 530 -12.76 35.51 34.62
CA LYS A 530 -13.94 36.32 34.98
C LYS A 530 -15.19 35.49 35.29
N ASP A 531 -15.19 34.21 34.93
CA ASP A 531 -16.31 33.28 35.14
C ASP A 531 -16.10 32.37 36.36
N GLU A 532 -15.83 32.94 37.55
CA GLU A 532 -15.72 32.18 38.81
C GLU A 532 -17.00 31.36 39.12
N LEU A 533 -18.16 31.79 38.59
CA LEU A 533 -19.44 31.07 38.70
C LEU A 533 -19.54 29.82 37.80
N LEU A 534 -18.59 29.58 36.89
CA LEU A 534 -18.50 28.35 36.08
C LEU A 534 -17.40 27.39 36.56
N ALA A 535 -16.79 27.64 37.73
CA ALA A 535 -15.71 26.82 38.28
C ALA A 535 -16.11 25.34 38.58
N GLU A 536 -17.41 25.01 38.59
CA GLU A 536 -17.92 23.63 38.72
C GLU A 536 -17.86 22.82 37.41
N HIS A 537 -17.51 23.43 36.27
CA HIS A 537 -17.46 22.72 34.99
C HIS A 537 -16.15 21.92 34.83
N GLU A 538 -16.23 20.58 35.01
CA GLU A 538 -15.09 19.67 34.87
C GLU A 538 -14.46 19.74 33.46
N LEU A 539 -13.28 20.37 33.37
CA LEU A 539 -12.50 20.51 32.14
C LEU A 539 -12.09 19.13 31.57
N PRO A 540 -12.32 18.85 30.27
CA PRO A 540 -11.87 17.60 29.64
C PRO A 540 -10.34 17.48 29.68
N ALA A 541 -9.82 16.26 29.82
CA ALA A 541 -8.37 16.04 29.85
C ALA A 541 -7.67 16.54 28.57
N HIS A 542 -6.53 17.23 28.70
CA HIS A 542 -5.78 17.80 27.55
C HIS A 542 -5.33 16.76 26.51
N ARG A 543 -5.33 15.45 26.83
CA ARG A 543 -5.07 14.37 25.87
C ARG A 543 -6.03 14.44 24.68
N TYR A 544 -7.30 14.75 24.92
CA TYR A 544 -8.33 14.78 23.89
C TYR A 544 -8.13 15.96 22.92
N LEU A 545 -7.69 17.11 23.44
CA LEU A 545 -7.29 18.27 22.62
C LEU A 545 -6.12 17.93 21.69
N PHE A 546 -5.09 17.24 22.20
CA PHE A 546 -3.96 16.78 21.38
C PHE A 546 -4.41 15.82 20.27
N GLN A 547 -5.21 14.80 20.62
CA GLN A 547 -5.76 13.84 19.66
C GLN A 547 -6.58 14.55 18.56
N ALA A 548 -7.42 15.51 18.93
CA ALA A 548 -8.20 16.30 17.99
C ALA A 548 -7.31 17.14 17.05
N TYR A 549 -6.23 17.77 17.55
CA TYR A 549 -5.29 18.49 16.68
C TYR A 549 -4.51 17.58 15.73
N VAL A 550 -4.15 16.36 16.17
CA VAL A 550 -3.55 15.34 15.28
C VAL A 550 -4.52 15.00 14.14
N TYR A 551 -5.79 14.74 14.45
CA TYR A 551 -6.82 14.48 13.44
C TYR A 551 -6.99 15.65 12.46
N GLN A 552 -7.17 16.87 12.99
CA GLN A 552 -7.28 18.08 12.18
C GLN A 552 -6.06 18.30 11.27
N TYR A 553 -4.84 18.00 11.74
CA TYR A 553 -3.64 18.06 10.92
C TYR A 553 -3.70 17.08 9.74
N HIS A 554 -4.05 15.81 10.00
CA HIS A 554 -4.15 14.81 8.93
C HIS A 554 -5.25 15.15 7.93
N LEU A 555 -6.43 15.60 8.39
CA LEU A 555 -7.51 16.09 7.53
C LEU A 555 -7.09 17.29 6.67
N ILE A 556 -6.45 18.32 7.27
CA ILE A 556 -6.00 19.51 6.53
C ILE A 556 -5.00 19.14 5.43
N GLN A 557 -4.14 18.15 5.68
CA GLN A 557 -3.19 17.63 4.71
C GLN A 557 -3.89 16.79 3.63
N PHE A 558 -4.83 15.92 4.01
CA PHE A 558 -5.65 15.12 3.11
C PHE A 558 -6.42 16.00 2.13
N ALA A 559 -7.18 16.98 2.64
CA ALA A 559 -7.93 17.94 1.83
C ALA A 559 -7.02 18.73 0.87
N GLY A 560 -5.83 19.15 1.32
CA GLY A 560 -4.84 19.81 0.47
C GLY A 560 -4.36 18.94 -0.69
N ILE A 561 -4.13 17.65 -0.46
CA ILE A 561 -3.74 16.69 -1.50
C ILE A 561 -4.91 16.44 -2.48
N VAL A 562 -6.15 16.39 -1.99
CA VAL A 562 -7.34 16.27 -2.86
C VAL A 562 -7.50 17.50 -3.76
N ILE A 563 -7.31 18.71 -3.24
CA ILE A 563 -7.28 19.94 -4.05
C ILE A 563 -6.19 19.86 -5.13
N GLU A 564 -5.01 19.34 -4.79
CA GLU A 564 -3.90 19.13 -5.75
C GLU A 564 -4.23 18.07 -6.82
N MET A 565 -4.97 17.00 -6.47
CA MET A 565 -5.45 15.99 -7.42
C MET A 565 -6.53 16.51 -8.38
N VAL A 566 -7.44 17.37 -7.91
CA VAL A 566 -8.51 17.96 -8.75
C VAL A 566 -7.97 19.11 -9.61
N ARG A 567 -6.86 19.75 -9.22
CA ARG A 567 -6.29 20.89 -9.93
C ARG A 567 -5.96 20.53 -11.39
N PRO A 568 -6.49 21.27 -12.39
CA PRO A 568 -6.13 21.04 -13.77
C PRO A 568 -4.64 21.26 -13.97
N ARG A 569 -3.91 20.20 -14.32
CA ARG A 569 -2.58 20.34 -14.90
C ARG A 569 -2.78 20.85 -16.32
N ARG A 570 -2.39 22.11 -16.55
CA ARG A 570 -2.07 22.55 -17.91
C ARG A 570 -0.78 21.83 -18.27
N SER A 571 -0.83 21.09 -19.38
CA SER A 571 0.37 20.80 -20.14
C SER A 571 0.80 22.13 -20.75
N ASP A 572 1.88 22.70 -20.23
CA ASP A 572 2.53 23.88 -20.82
C ASP A 572 3.20 23.49 -22.16
#